data_AF-A0A924JSV3-F1
#
_entry.id   AF-A0A924JSV3-F1
#
_cell.length_a   1.000
_cell.length_b   1.000
_cell.length_c   1.000
_cell.angle_alpha   90.00
_cell.angle_beta   90.00
_cell.angle_gamma   90.00
#
_symmetry.space_group_name_H-M   'P 1'
#
loop_
_entity.id
_entity.type
_entity.pdbx_description
1 polymer ?
#
loop_
_entity_poly.entity_id
_entity_poly.type
_entity_poly.pdbx_seq_one_letter_code
_entity_poly.pdbx_strand_id
1 'polypeptide(L)'
;MLMVVDVTGSMSSYTSQVIQWISEEGNQQNLKSMVCFNDGDGKQTEVKQIGNTGGIYGEAYQDPIQISELIQTTMNRGSGGDLAENVCEAILKAIALFREYDDVVLIADSWAPARDITLAAQIKKPVKIIVCGDYAPHEDYVEIAYKTGGSLHLTNEDITDFSMLKSGKQITIRGKNYILQNGRIVAYLK
;
A
#
# COMPACT_ATOMS: atom_id res chain seq x y z
N MET A 1 15.36 -1.64 1.73
CA MET A 1 13.99 -1.56 1.21
C MET A 1 13.52 -0.12 1.16
N LEU A 2 12.65 0.17 0.19
CA LEU A 2 11.84 1.37 0.09
C LEU A 2 10.45 1.05 0.65
N MET A 3 10.03 1.76 1.68
CA MET A 3 8.73 1.56 2.31
C MET A 3 7.75 2.65 1.92
N VAL A 4 6.52 2.26 1.60
CA VAL A 4 5.38 3.14 1.32
C VAL A 4 4.32 2.84 2.38
N VAL A 5 3.89 3.86 3.11
CA VAL A 5 3.02 3.68 4.29
C VAL A 5 1.77 4.53 4.13
N ASP A 6 0.63 3.87 4.16
CA ASP A 6 -0.66 4.52 4.36
C ASP A 6 -0.73 5.08 5.78
N VAL A 7 -1.03 6.37 5.90
CA VAL A 7 -1.25 7.05 7.18
C VAL A 7 -2.57 7.81 7.21
N THR A 8 -3.58 7.37 6.45
CA THR A 8 -4.95 7.89 6.56
C THR A 8 -5.59 7.53 7.90
N GLY A 9 -6.79 8.05 8.14
CA GLY A 9 -7.48 7.89 9.41
C GLY A 9 -7.76 6.43 9.80
N SER A 10 -7.98 5.53 8.83
CA SER A 10 -8.23 4.11 9.10
C SER A 10 -7.00 3.40 9.66
N MET A 11 -5.80 3.86 9.29
CA MET A 11 -4.52 3.34 9.79
C MET A 11 -4.19 3.71 11.24
N SER A 12 -4.99 4.59 11.87
CA SER A 12 -4.76 5.06 13.26
C SER A 12 -4.65 3.92 14.28
N SER A 13 -5.43 2.84 14.12
CA SER A 13 -5.40 1.67 15.01
C SER A 13 -4.16 0.78 14.82
N TYR A 14 -3.47 0.89 13.69
CA TYR A 14 -2.30 0.10 13.33
C TYR A 14 -0.98 0.88 13.46
N THR A 15 -1.05 2.21 13.55
CA THR A 15 0.10 3.13 13.51
C THR A 15 1.20 2.74 14.51
N SER A 16 0.85 2.39 15.76
CA SER A 16 1.85 1.99 16.76
C SER A 16 2.60 0.72 16.40
N GLN A 17 1.92 -0.28 15.83
CA GLN A 17 2.54 -1.53 15.38
C GLN A 17 3.44 -1.30 14.17
N VAL A 18 2.98 -0.45 13.25
CA VAL A 18 3.75 -0.03 12.07
C VAL A 18 5.04 0.69 12.49
N ILE A 19 4.96 1.63 13.44
CA ILE A 19 6.14 2.33 13.98
C ILE A 19 7.11 1.35 14.65
N GLN A 20 6.59 0.40 15.44
CA GLN A 20 7.43 -0.62 16.06
C GLN A 20 8.19 -1.44 15.01
N TRP A 21 7.48 -1.95 14.00
CA TRP A 21 8.10 -2.75 12.93
C TRP A 21 9.13 -1.93 12.15
N ILE A 22 8.82 -0.68 11.81
CA ILE A 22 9.77 0.25 11.16
C ILE A 22 11.04 0.45 12.01
N SER A 23 10.89 0.59 13.33
CA SER A 23 12.02 0.71 14.23
C SER A 23 12.90 -0.56 14.23
N GLU A 24 12.30 -1.73 14.17
CA GLU A 24 13.01 -3.01 14.10
C GLU A 24 13.78 -3.15 12.78
N GLU A 25 13.14 -2.85 11.64
CA GLU A 25 13.78 -2.87 10.31
C GLU A 25 14.90 -1.83 10.16
N GLY A 26 14.71 -0.65 10.78
CA GLY A 26 15.73 0.40 10.85
C GLY A 26 16.96 -0.03 11.64
N ASN A 27 16.76 -0.67 12.80
CA ASN A 27 17.86 -1.21 13.62
C ASN A 27 18.65 -2.30 12.92
N GLN A 28 18.00 -3.09 12.06
CA GLN A 28 18.65 -4.09 11.20
C GLN A 28 19.28 -3.50 9.94
N GLN A 29 19.20 -2.18 9.74
CA GLN A 29 19.67 -1.45 8.55
C GLN A 29 19.00 -1.89 7.23
N ASN A 30 17.83 -2.54 7.31
CA ASN A 30 17.06 -2.99 6.16
C ASN A 30 16.27 -1.83 5.53
N LEU A 31 15.80 -0.87 6.34
CA LEU A 31 15.07 0.31 5.86
C LEU A 31 16.04 1.39 5.35
N LYS A 32 15.80 1.86 4.12
CA LYS A 32 16.66 2.88 3.47
C LYS A 32 15.92 4.18 3.18
N SER A 33 14.65 4.09 2.82
CA SER A 33 13.81 5.27 2.57
C SER A 33 12.36 4.92 2.84
N MET A 34 11.60 5.94 3.23
CA MET A 34 10.19 5.80 3.55
C MET A 34 9.39 6.91 2.88
N VAL A 35 8.20 6.57 2.39
CA VAL A 35 7.21 7.48 1.84
C VAL A 35 5.88 7.26 2.54
N CYS A 36 5.27 8.31 3.05
CA CYS A 36 3.93 8.27 3.64
C CYS A 36 2.93 8.94 2.70
N PHE A 37 1.67 8.51 2.73
CA PHE A 37 0.58 9.18 2.03
C PHE A 37 -0.69 9.32 2.88
N ASN A 38 -1.45 10.40 2.65
CA ASN A 38 -2.68 10.74 3.40
C ASN A 38 -3.90 11.00 2.50
N ASP A 39 -3.80 10.63 1.22
CA ASP A 39 -4.82 10.84 0.19
C ASP A 39 -5.21 12.31 -0.03
N GLY A 40 -4.20 13.18 -0.17
CA GLY A 40 -4.35 14.48 -0.81
C GLY A 40 -4.48 15.68 0.13
N ASP A 41 -3.87 15.65 1.32
CA ASP A 41 -3.77 16.80 2.24
C ASP A 41 -5.13 17.45 2.57
N GLY A 42 -6.15 16.63 2.82
CA GLY A 42 -7.49 17.11 3.18
C GLY A 42 -8.28 17.71 2.00
N LYS A 43 -7.83 17.48 0.76
CA LYS A 43 -8.61 17.80 -0.44
C LYS A 43 -10.00 17.15 -0.39
N GLN A 44 -10.99 17.90 -0.86
CA GLN A 44 -12.33 17.36 -1.11
C GLN A 44 -12.29 16.31 -2.22
N THR A 45 -13.16 15.31 -2.14
CA THR A 45 -13.16 14.16 -3.06
C THR A 45 -13.27 14.56 -4.53
N GLU A 46 -14.03 15.61 -4.84
CA GLU A 46 -14.29 16.08 -6.20
C GLU A 46 -13.04 16.63 -6.91
N VAL A 47 -12.03 17.06 -6.14
CA VAL A 47 -10.78 17.61 -6.69
C VAL A 47 -9.63 16.61 -6.67
N LYS A 48 -9.85 15.38 -6.16
CA LYS A 48 -8.85 14.29 -6.18
C LYS A 48 -8.78 13.70 -7.57
N GLN A 49 -7.72 14.05 -8.31
CA GLN A 49 -7.48 13.55 -9.66
C GLN A 49 -6.49 12.41 -9.63
N ILE A 50 -6.80 11.30 -10.33
CA ILE A 50 -5.92 10.14 -10.45
C ILE A 50 -4.51 10.58 -10.92
N GLY A 51 -3.49 10.22 -10.14
CA GLY A 51 -2.09 10.54 -10.39
C GLY A 51 -1.66 11.94 -9.93
N ASN A 52 -2.59 12.76 -9.43
CA ASN A 52 -2.37 14.13 -8.97
C ASN A 52 -3.11 14.44 -7.65
N THR A 53 -3.49 13.42 -6.88
CA THR A 53 -4.17 13.60 -5.59
C THR A 53 -3.25 14.29 -4.59
N GLY A 54 -1.95 13.95 -4.57
CA GLY A 54 -0.99 14.58 -3.67
C GLY A 54 -1.01 13.99 -2.26
N GLY A 55 -0.54 14.75 -1.26
CA GLY A 55 -0.44 14.24 0.11
C GLY A 55 0.55 13.10 0.27
N ILE A 56 1.68 13.17 -0.43
CA ILE A 56 2.72 12.14 -0.46
C ILE A 56 4.06 12.79 -0.08
N TYR A 57 4.70 12.28 0.96
CA TYR A 57 5.92 12.84 1.55
C TYR A 57 6.92 11.72 1.79
N GLY A 58 8.21 11.96 1.52
CA GLY A 58 9.20 10.90 1.60
C GLY A 58 10.59 11.39 1.96
N GLU A 59 11.30 10.59 2.75
CA GLU A 59 12.64 10.88 3.25
C GLU A 59 13.51 9.62 3.27
N ALA A 60 14.83 9.81 3.16
CA ALA A 60 15.79 8.75 3.44
C ALA A 60 15.79 8.46 4.96
N TYR A 61 15.91 7.19 5.33
CA TYR A 61 15.93 6.77 6.73
C TYR A 61 17.22 7.23 7.42
N GLN A 62 17.08 7.91 8.55
CA GLN A 62 18.20 8.29 9.42
C GLN A 62 18.06 7.65 10.80
N ASP A 63 16.90 7.82 11.43
CA ASP A 63 16.60 7.28 12.76
C ASP A 63 15.08 7.17 12.98
N PRO A 64 14.63 6.47 14.04
CA PRO A 64 13.21 6.30 14.33
C PRO A 64 12.44 7.60 14.66
N ILE A 65 13.12 8.65 15.16
CA ILE A 65 12.48 9.93 15.51
C ILE A 65 12.07 10.64 14.22
N GLN A 66 12.99 10.77 13.27
CA GLN A 66 12.73 11.36 11.94
C GLN A 66 11.54 10.67 11.25
N ILE A 67 11.48 9.34 11.29
CA ILE A 67 10.38 8.58 10.70
C ILE A 67 9.05 8.85 11.42
N SER A 68 9.06 8.92 12.75
CA SER A 68 7.86 9.29 13.51
C SER A 68 7.36 10.69 13.16
N GLU A 69 8.27 11.64 12.97
CA GLU A 69 7.95 13.01 12.54
C GLU A 69 7.36 13.04 11.12
N LEU A 70 7.89 12.25 10.19
CA LEU A 70 7.35 12.12 8.82
C LEU A 70 5.91 11.57 8.83
N ILE A 71 5.65 10.52 9.62
CA ILE A 71 4.31 9.93 9.79
C ILE A 71 3.37 10.99 10.37
N GLN A 72 3.72 11.59 11.51
CA GLN A 72 2.87 12.58 12.19
C GLN A 72 2.60 13.80 11.30
N THR A 73 3.61 14.32 10.62
CA THR A 73 3.46 15.47 9.71
C THR A 73 2.52 15.14 8.56
N THR A 74 2.61 13.93 8.01
CA THR A 74 1.74 13.49 6.92
C THR A 74 0.29 13.33 7.40
N MET A 75 0.07 12.69 8.57
CA MET A 75 -1.25 12.56 9.20
C MET A 75 -1.90 13.92 9.50
N ASN A 76 -1.12 14.89 9.99
CA ASN A 76 -1.63 16.21 10.35
C ASN A 76 -2.09 17.04 9.14
N ARG A 77 -1.65 16.69 7.93
CA ARG A 77 -2.07 17.37 6.70
C ARG A 77 -3.37 16.82 6.12
N GLY A 78 -3.80 15.62 6.49
CA GLY A 78 -5.01 15.00 5.95
C GLY A 78 -5.25 13.60 6.49
N SER A 79 -6.50 13.13 6.41
CA SER A 79 -6.93 11.85 6.99
C SER A 79 -7.64 10.91 6.03
N GLY A 80 -7.62 11.16 4.72
CA GLY A 80 -8.30 10.30 3.74
C GLY A 80 -9.65 10.82 3.27
N GLY A 81 -10.48 11.47 4.10
CA GLY A 81 -11.69 12.20 3.70
C GLY A 81 -12.86 11.39 3.10
N ASP A 82 -12.60 10.45 2.19
CA ASP A 82 -13.52 9.47 1.64
C ASP A 82 -12.86 8.08 1.62
N LEU A 83 -13.59 7.07 1.12
CA LEU A 83 -13.19 5.67 1.25
C LEU A 83 -11.97 5.29 0.37
N ALA A 84 -11.86 5.86 -0.83
CA ALA A 84 -10.85 5.43 -1.81
C ALA A 84 -9.58 6.27 -1.74
N GLU A 85 -8.41 5.65 -1.83
CA GLU A 85 -7.11 6.31 -1.59
C GLU A 85 -6.16 6.29 -2.80
N ASN A 86 -5.11 7.12 -2.77
CA ASN A 86 -4.12 7.28 -3.85
C ASN A 86 -2.88 6.37 -3.71
N VAL A 87 -3.13 5.08 -3.47
CA VAL A 87 -2.10 4.06 -3.21
C VAL A 87 -1.09 3.94 -4.36
N CYS A 88 -1.55 3.87 -5.62
CA CYS A 88 -0.64 3.65 -6.75
C CYS A 88 0.19 4.90 -7.07
N GLU A 89 -0.37 6.10 -6.91
CA GLU A 89 0.34 7.36 -7.01
C GLU A 89 1.48 7.42 -5.97
N ALA A 90 1.21 7.01 -4.73
CA ALA A 90 2.22 6.96 -3.67
C ALA A 90 3.37 6.00 -4.03
N ILE A 91 3.07 4.79 -4.51
CA ILE A 91 4.10 3.83 -4.94
C ILE A 91 4.94 4.39 -6.10
N LEU A 92 4.29 4.96 -7.12
CA LEU A 92 5.01 5.51 -8.28
C LEU A 92 5.91 6.68 -7.89
N LYS A 93 5.44 7.58 -7.03
CA LYS A 93 6.26 8.68 -6.50
C LYS A 93 7.42 8.15 -5.66
N ALA A 94 7.19 7.15 -4.82
CA ALA A 94 8.25 6.54 -4.02
C ALA A 94 9.37 5.96 -4.90
N ILE A 95 9.00 5.18 -5.93
CA ILE A 95 9.95 4.62 -6.89
C ILE A 95 10.69 5.73 -7.66
N ALA A 96 10.00 6.82 -8.01
CA ALA A 96 10.61 7.93 -8.72
C ALA A 96 11.62 8.73 -7.88
N LEU A 97 11.34 8.90 -6.59
CA LEU A 97 12.19 9.57 -5.60
C LEU A 97 13.42 8.72 -5.23
N PHE A 98 13.22 7.41 -5.03
CA PHE A 98 14.24 6.50 -4.51
C PHE A 98 14.52 5.34 -5.47
N ARG A 99 15.00 5.70 -6.68
CA ARG A 99 15.10 4.78 -7.84
C ARG A 99 16.02 3.57 -7.63
N GLU A 100 16.99 3.69 -6.73
CA GLU A 100 18.02 2.70 -6.46
C GLU A 100 17.53 1.46 -5.70
N TYR A 101 16.32 1.48 -5.12
CA TYR A 101 15.79 0.37 -4.34
C TYR A 101 14.79 -0.48 -5.14
N ASP A 102 15.05 -1.78 -5.23
CA ASP A 102 14.17 -2.73 -5.91
C ASP A 102 13.16 -3.42 -4.98
N ASP A 103 13.48 -3.49 -3.69
CA ASP A 103 12.58 -3.98 -2.65
C ASP A 103 11.59 -2.88 -2.24
N VAL A 104 10.41 -2.87 -2.86
CA VAL A 104 9.29 -1.96 -2.54
C VAL A 104 8.30 -2.68 -1.62
N VAL A 105 8.03 -2.09 -0.46
CA VAL A 105 7.04 -2.58 0.51
C VAL A 105 5.94 -1.55 0.69
N LEU A 106 4.68 -1.92 0.51
CA LEU A 106 3.51 -1.14 0.88
C LEU A 106 2.96 -1.64 2.23
N ILE A 107 2.62 -0.74 3.14
CA ILE A 107 1.80 -1.05 4.33
C ILE A 107 0.49 -0.28 4.18
N ALA A 108 -0.63 -0.99 4.24
CA ALA A 108 -1.96 -0.39 4.15
C ALA A 108 -3.00 -1.22 4.92
N ASP A 109 -4.17 -0.63 5.16
CA ASP A 109 -5.30 -1.36 5.72
C ASP A 109 -5.87 -2.39 4.72
N SER A 110 -6.82 -3.20 5.19
CA SER A 110 -7.43 -4.26 4.38
C SER A 110 -8.68 -3.82 3.59
N TRP A 111 -9.22 -2.62 3.81
CA TRP A 111 -10.58 -2.30 3.39
C TRP A 111 -10.66 -1.23 2.31
N ALA A 112 -9.81 -0.21 2.34
CA ALA A 112 -9.89 0.91 1.41
C ALA A 112 -9.54 0.47 -0.04
N PRO A 113 -10.38 0.81 -1.04
CA PRO A 113 -10.03 0.67 -2.45
C PRO A 113 -8.94 1.67 -2.84
N ALA A 114 -8.15 1.30 -3.84
CA ALA A 114 -7.21 2.23 -4.47
C ALA A 114 -7.94 2.98 -5.60
N ARG A 115 -8.24 4.27 -5.40
CA ARG A 115 -8.89 5.14 -6.41
C ARG A 115 -8.17 5.10 -7.75
N ASP A 116 -6.86 5.01 -7.67
CA ASP A 116 -5.93 5.12 -8.78
C ASP A 116 -5.37 3.76 -9.22
N ILE A 117 -6.07 2.66 -8.93
CA ILE A 117 -5.69 1.29 -9.29
C ILE A 117 -5.36 1.11 -10.79
N THR A 118 -5.90 1.94 -11.67
CA THR A 118 -5.54 1.94 -13.09
C THR A 118 -4.05 2.26 -13.33
N LEU A 119 -3.39 2.97 -12.41
CA LEU A 119 -1.96 3.27 -12.42
C LEU A 119 -1.09 2.07 -12.05
N ALA A 120 -1.65 0.99 -11.46
CA ALA A 120 -0.87 -0.20 -11.10
C ALA A 120 -0.12 -0.81 -12.29
N ALA A 121 -0.65 -0.67 -13.51
CA ALA A 121 0.01 -1.13 -14.74
C ALA A 121 1.34 -0.40 -15.04
N GLN A 122 1.56 0.77 -14.44
CA GLN A 122 2.77 1.58 -14.59
C GLN A 122 3.86 1.18 -13.59
N ILE A 123 3.51 0.48 -12.51
CA ILE A 123 4.46 0.03 -11.49
C ILE A 123 5.27 -1.14 -12.06
N LYS A 124 6.58 -0.94 -12.23
CA LYS A 124 7.49 -1.92 -12.88
C LYS A 124 8.35 -2.71 -11.90
N LYS A 125 8.24 -2.42 -10.61
CA LYS A 125 8.94 -3.14 -9.54
C LYS A 125 7.93 -4.00 -8.78
N PRO A 126 8.29 -5.22 -8.35
CA PRO A 126 7.45 -6.02 -7.46
C PRO A 126 7.11 -5.25 -6.18
N VAL A 127 5.84 -5.26 -5.78
CA VAL A 127 5.38 -4.62 -4.54
C VAL A 127 4.95 -5.68 -3.54
N LYS A 128 5.66 -5.78 -2.42
CA LYS A 128 5.26 -6.59 -1.28
C LYS A 128 4.27 -5.77 -0.47
N ILE A 129 3.06 -6.26 -0.24
CA ILE A 129 2.02 -5.51 0.47
C ILE A 129 1.77 -6.18 1.82
N ILE A 130 2.08 -5.47 2.90
CA ILE A 130 1.70 -5.83 4.26
C ILE A 130 0.31 -5.27 4.50
N VAL A 131 -0.65 -6.18 4.66
CA VAL A 131 -2.06 -5.83 4.87
C VAL A 131 -2.35 -5.85 6.37
N CYS A 132 -2.73 -4.70 6.91
CA CYS A 132 -3.04 -4.56 8.33
C CYS A 132 -4.43 -5.12 8.68
N GLY A 133 -4.53 -5.62 9.90
CA GLY A 133 -5.75 -6.23 10.45
C GLY A 133 -5.93 -7.69 10.06
N ASP A 134 -7.10 -8.24 10.41
CA ASP A 134 -7.39 -9.66 10.23
C ASP A 134 -8.44 -9.98 9.16
N TYR A 135 -8.76 -9.00 8.32
CA TYR A 135 -9.72 -9.15 7.24
C TYR A 135 -9.04 -9.56 5.93
N ALA A 136 -9.84 -10.15 5.04
CA ALA A 136 -9.41 -10.38 3.67
C ALA A 136 -9.14 -9.04 2.97
N PRO A 137 -8.08 -8.92 2.17
CA PRO A 137 -7.70 -7.66 1.55
C PRO A 137 -8.74 -7.15 0.55
N HIS A 138 -8.78 -5.85 0.33
CA HIS A 138 -9.49 -5.29 -0.81
C HIS A 138 -8.88 -5.85 -2.11
N GLU A 139 -9.72 -6.15 -3.11
CA GLU A 139 -9.30 -6.73 -4.39
C GLU A 139 -8.24 -5.90 -5.12
N ASP A 140 -8.22 -4.58 -4.92
CA ASP A 140 -7.20 -3.70 -5.48
C ASP A 140 -5.79 -4.03 -4.97
N TYR A 141 -5.62 -4.39 -3.70
CA TYR A 141 -4.31 -4.82 -3.18
C TYR A 141 -3.90 -6.16 -3.79
N VAL A 142 -4.84 -7.08 -3.96
CA VAL A 142 -4.61 -8.34 -4.68
C VAL A 142 -4.19 -8.06 -6.12
N GLU A 143 -4.83 -7.08 -6.78
CA GLU A 143 -4.50 -6.67 -8.13
C GLU A 143 -3.12 -6.02 -8.22
N ILE A 144 -2.73 -5.16 -7.27
CA ILE A 144 -1.39 -4.54 -7.23
C ILE A 144 -0.32 -5.62 -7.07
N ALA A 145 -0.46 -6.52 -6.10
CA ALA A 145 0.49 -7.63 -5.90
C ALA A 145 0.58 -8.50 -7.16
N TYR A 146 -0.57 -8.88 -7.75
CA TYR A 146 -0.63 -9.66 -8.98
C TYR A 146 0.04 -8.97 -10.17
N LYS A 147 -0.29 -7.71 -10.45
CA LYS A 147 0.21 -6.98 -11.64
C LYS A 147 1.68 -6.63 -11.55
N THR A 148 2.18 -6.40 -10.33
CA THR A 148 3.59 -6.07 -10.10
C THR A 148 4.49 -7.29 -9.98
N GLY A 149 3.91 -8.50 -9.87
CA GLY A 149 4.66 -9.71 -9.54
C GLY A 149 5.17 -9.72 -8.09
N GLY A 150 4.49 -8.97 -7.22
CA GLY A 150 4.77 -8.90 -5.79
C GLY A 150 4.01 -9.95 -4.98
N SER A 151 3.71 -9.63 -3.72
CA SER A 151 3.12 -10.55 -2.75
C SER A 151 2.21 -9.83 -1.76
N LEU A 152 1.32 -10.58 -1.12
CA LEU A 152 0.56 -10.11 0.05
C LEU A 152 1.11 -10.79 1.30
N HIS A 153 1.25 -10.03 2.37
CA HIS A 153 1.69 -10.48 3.68
C HIS A 153 0.61 -10.12 4.70
N LEU A 154 0.02 -11.14 5.31
CA LEU A 154 -1.01 -11.01 6.33
C LEU A 154 -0.48 -11.60 7.65
N THR A 155 -1.12 -11.29 8.79
CA THR A 155 -0.67 -11.71 10.14
C THR A 155 -0.18 -13.16 10.26
N ASN A 156 -0.77 -14.12 9.54
CA ASN A 156 -0.42 -15.54 9.61
C ASN A 156 -0.39 -16.24 8.23
N GLU A 157 -0.36 -15.48 7.14
CA GLU A 157 -0.47 -16.03 5.79
C GLU A 157 0.25 -15.12 4.81
N ASP A 158 1.08 -15.72 3.95
CA ASP A 158 1.71 -15.02 2.84
C ASP A 158 1.17 -15.56 1.52
N ILE A 159 0.73 -14.67 0.64
CA ILE A 159 0.27 -15.01 -0.70
C ILE A 159 1.33 -14.55 -1.70
N THR A 160 2.10 -15.52 -2.18
CA THR A 160 3.19 -15.29 -3.16
C THR A 160 2.89 -15.92 -4.52
N ASP A 161 1.95 -16.87 -4.60
CA ASP A 161 1.55 -17.51 -5.85
C ASP A 161 0.13 -17.08 -6.28
N PHE A 162 0.07 -16.39 -7.42
CA PHE A 162 -1.16 -15.98 -8.07
C PHE A 162 -1.43 -16.73 -9.39
N SER A 163 -0.75 -17.87 -9.62
CA SER A 163 -0.86 -18.69 -10.84
C SER A 163 -2.30 -19.10 -11.16
N MET A 164 -3.10 -19.40 -10.14
CA MET A 164 -4.51 -19.76 -10.28
C MET A 164 -5.33 -18.67 -11.00
N LEU A 165 -5.10 -17.39 -10.66
CA LEU A 165 -5.77 -16.26 -11.32
C LEU A 165 -5.42 -16.18 -12.81
N LYS A 166 -4.17 -16.47 -13.19
CA LYS A 166 -3.73 -16.52 -14.60
C LYS A 166 -4.46 -17.60 -15.40
N SER A 167 -4.82 -18.70 -14.73
CA SER A 167 -5.57 -19.82 -15.33
C SER A 167 -7.09 -19.61 -15.37
N GLY A 168 -7.57 -18.41 -15.02
CA GLY A 168 -9.01 -18.10 -14.93
C GLY A 168 -9.71 -18.77 -13.74
N LYS A 169 -8.95 -19.28 -12.76
CA LYS A 169 -9.48 -19.90 -11.54
C LYS A 169 -9.49 -18.89 -10.41
N GLN A 170 -10.27 -19.21 -9.38
CA GLN A 170 -10.34 -18.42 -8.15
C GLN A 170 -9.19 -18.75 -7.19
N ILE A 171 -8.80 -17.76 -6.39
CA ILE A 171 -8.04 -17.96 -5.15
C ILE A 171 -8.91 -17.55 -3.97
N THR A 172 -8.66 -18.16 -2.81
CA THR A 172 -9.35 -17.82 -1.57
C THR A 172 -8.32 -17.27 -0.59
N ILE A 173 -8.52 -16.04 -0.11
CA ILE A 173 -7.65 -15.40 0.90
C ILE A 173 -8.54 -15.02 2.07
N ARG A 174 -8.23 -15.54 3.28
CA ARG A 174 -9.04 -15.35 4.50
C ARG A 174 -10.56 -15.53 4.26
N GLY A 175 -10.93 -16.56 3.50
CA GLY A 175 -12.33 -16.91 3.23
C GLY A 175 -13.03 -16.10 2.13
N LYS A 176 -12.43 -15.02 1.60
CA LYS A 176 -12.94 -14.26 0.46
C LYS A 176 -12.35 -14.82 -0.85
N ASN A 177 -13.17 -15.00 -1.87
CA ASN A 177 -12.73 -15.48 -3.18
C ASN A 177 -12.41 -14.32 -4.12
N TYR A 178 -11.37 -14.49 -4.93
CA TYR A 178 -10.94 -13.52 -5.93
C TYR A 178 -10.78 -14.21 -7.27
N ILE A 179 -11.15 -13.52 -8.35
CA ILE A 179 -10.99 -14.01 -9.72
C ILE A 179 -10.51 -12.88 -10.63
N LEU A 180 -9.73 -13.22 -11.65
CA LEU A 180 -9.37 -12.30 -12.73
C LEU A 180 -10.51 -12.26 -13.75
N GLN A 181 -11.20 -11.12 -13.83
CA GLN A 181 -12.29 -10.89 -14.78
C GLN A 181 -12.01 -9.62 -15.58
N ASN A 182 -12.02 -9.72 -16.91
CA ASN A 182 -11.78 -8.59 -17.82
C ASN A 182 -10.49 -7.78 -17.50
N GLY A 183 -9.43 -8.47 -17.06
CA GLY A 183 -8.14 -7.84 -16.73
C GLY A 183 -8.08 -7.14 -15.36
N ARG A 184 -9.11 -7.32 -14.53
CA ARG A 184 -9.22 -6.79 -13.16
C ARG A 184 -9.41 -7.92 -12.16
N ILE A 185 -8.85 -7.78 -10.95
CA ILE A 185 -9.20 -8.67 -9.85
C ILE A 185 -10.49 -8.17 -9.23
N VAL A 186 -11.45 -9.06 -9.03
CA VAL A 186 -12.72 -8.75 -8.37
C VAL A 186 -13.01 -9.77 -7.27
N ALA A 187 -13.63 -9.29 -6.20
CA ALA A 187 -14.21 -10.16 -5.19
C ALA A 187 -15.37 -10.97 -5.80
N TYR A 188 -15.32 -12.29 -5.64
CA TYR A 188 -16.35 -13.19 -6.14
C TYR A 188 -17.18 -13.73 -4.96
N LEU A 189 -18.44 -13.32 -4.87
CA LEU A 189 -19.42 -13.94 -4.00
C LEU A 189 -20.15 -15.01 -4.80
N LYS A 190 -20.17 -16.25 -4.26
CA LYS A 190 -20.96 -17.34 -4.82
C LYS A 190 -22.45 -17.10 -4.63
#